data_AF-A0A956XS04-F1
#
_entry.id   AF-A0A956XS04-F1
#
_cell.length_a   1.000
_cell.length_b   1.000
_cell.length_c   1.000
_cell.angle_alpha   90.00
_cell.angle_beta   90.00
_cell.angle_gamma   90.00
#
_symmetry.space_group_name_H-M   'P 1'
#
loop_
_entity.id
_entity.type
_entity.pdbx_description
1 polymer ?
#
loop_
_entity_poly.entity_id
_entity_poly.type
_entity_poly.pdbx_seq_one_letter_code
_entity_poly.pdbx_strand_id
1 'polypeptide(L)'
;MKIRVLLAAIVVMLVSAACQAAPQLLNETFLSDTSLVTGEPCEAPCWRNITPGETTWLEARIIIEDDSQLTNLTTEDVEEGGSVLLFNDGEGPQCCQIYTQDGETVTQVLTLLAPEMTLGQVLAKYGEPEYMTGADVSPDQTLVLLVFPDVPLGLYVFAPGIETGSLAADNQVIGAIYLNPDDIDELLNTDLYYWEGYGALSGMIDGEFDVRAVEATDGDTTDESTNADDSADDGTADTTPTEDATSSD
;
A
#
# COMPACT_ATOMS: atom_id res chain seq x y z
N MET A 1 48.18 11.70 21.63
CA MET A 1 47.50 10.43 21.98
C MET A 1 45.97 10.47 21.84
N LYS A 2 45.28 11.61 22.01
CA LYS A 2 43.79 11.69 21.96
C LYS A 2 43.16 11.46 20.56
N ILE A 3 43.82 11.84 19.46
CA ILE A 3 43.30 11.67 18.08
C ILE A 3 43.29 10.21 17.58
N ARG A 4 44.28 9.39 17.99
CA ARG A 4 44.34 7.98 17.57
C ARG A 4 43.25 7.13 18.22
N VAL A 5 42.84 7.48 19.44
CA VAL A 5 41.72 6.81 20.14
C VAL A 5 40.39 7.22 19.51
N LEU A 6 40.24 8.49 19.10
CA LEU A 6 39.03 8.98 18.44
C LEU A 6 38.81 8.33 17.06
N LEU A 7 39.87 8.19 16.25
CA LEU A 7 39.79 7.52 14.94
C LEU A 7 39.49 6.02 15.06
N ALA A 8 40.06 5.35 16.07
CA ALA A 8 39.74 3.94 16.31
C ALA A 8 38.28 3.75 16.73
N ALA A 9 37.73 4.66 17.55
CA ALA A 9 36.32 4.62 17.94
C ALA A 9 35.37 4.85 16.75
N ILE A 10 35.69 5.77 15.83
CA ILE A 10 34.89 6.03 14.62
C ILE A 10 34.91 4.83 13.67
N VAL A 11 36.07 4.17 13.48
CA VAL A 11 36.15 2.96 12.66
C VAL A 11 35.38 1.80 13.28
N VAL A 12 35.43 1.62 14.60
CA VAL A 12 34.64 0.58 15.29
C VAL A 12 33.13 0.85 15.20
N MET A 13 32.71 2.13 15.26
CA MET A 13 31.30 2.52 15.14
C MET A 13 30.75 2.38 13.71
N LEU A 14 31.60 2.58 12.69
CA LEU A 14 31.24 2.37 11.28
C LEU A 14 31.07 0.89 10.91
N VAL A 15 31.74 -0.03 11.60
CA VAL A 15 31.61 -1.48 11.35
C VAL A 15 30.35 -2.07 12.01
N SER A 16 29.80 -1.43 13.05
CA SER A 16 28.60 -1.94 13.74
C SER A 16 27.28 -1.68 13.01
N ALA A 17 27.20 -0.74 12.06
CA ALA A 17 25.96 -0.41 11.36
C ALA A 17 25.64 -1.35 10.17
N ALA A 18 26.61 -2.13 9.70
CA ALA A 18 26.47 -2.97 8.50
C ALA A 18 25.91 -4.39 8.75
N CYS A 19 25.49 -4.69 9.99
CA CYS A 19 25.08 -6.05 10.39
C CYS A 19 23.63 -6.14 10.90
N GLN A 20 22.72 -5.29 10.43
CA GLN A 20 21.30 -5.64 10.57
C GLN A 20 21.02 -6.75 9.55
N ALA A 21 20.69 -7.94 10.03
CA ALA A 21 20.29 -9.04 9.15
C ALA A 21 19.12 -8.57 8.27
N ALA A 22 19.11 -8.93 6.99
CA ALA A 22 18.01 -8.61 6.11
C ALA A 22 16.69 -9.11 6.74
N PRO A 23 15.59 -8.37 6.59
CA PRO A 23 14.29 -8.82 7.10
C PRO A 23 13.94 -10.16 6.48
N GLN A 24 13.34 -11.04 7.28
CA GLN A 24 12.82 -12.33 6.80
C GLN A 24 11.39 -12.11 6.30
N LEU A 25 11.16 -12.43 5.03
CA LEU A 25 9.83 -12.30 4.41
C LEU A 25 8.87 -13.38 4.91
N LEU A 26 9.38 -14.59 5.15
CA LEU A 26 8.60 -15.68 5.74
C LEU A 26 8.64 -15.56 7.26
N ASN A 27 7.48 -15.29 7.87
CA ASN A 27 7.35 -15.19 9.31
C ASN A 27 6.03 -15.78 9.80
N GLU A 28 6.11 -16.90 10.52
CA GLU A 28 4.94 -17.60 11.10
C GLU A 28 4.26 -16.81 12.23
N THR A 29 4.87 -15.72 12.70
CA THR A 29 4.30 -14.83 13.73
C THR A 29 3.58 -13.60 13.17
N PHE A 30 3.52 -13.47 11.84
CA PHE A 30 2.63 -12.51 11.19
C PHE A 30 1.17 -12.94 11.33
N LEU A 31 0.25 -12.15 10.76
CA LEU A 31 -1.18 -12.38 10.88
C LEU A 31 -1.57 -13.77 10.35
N SER A 32 -2.12 -14.61 11.24
CA SER A 32 -2.74 -15.89 10.86
C SER A 32 -4.13 -15.61 10.32
N ASP A 33 -4.22 -15.46 9.00
CA ASP A 33 -5.43 -15.16 8.27
C ASP A 33 -5.43 -15.90 6.93
N THR A 34 -6.49 -16.67 6.68
CA THR A 34 -6.69 -17.45 5.46
C THR A 34 -7.94 -17.01 4.68
N SER A 35 -8.46 -15.81 4.97
CA SER A 35 -9.68 -15.22 4.37
C SER A 35 -9.59 -15.09 2.86
N LEU A 36 -8.41 -14.84 2.29
CA LEU A 36 -8.23 -14.81 0.83
C LEU A 36 -8.68 -16.12 0.17
N VAL A 37 -8.40 -17.27 0.78
CA VAL A 37 -8.78 -18.58 0.23
C VAL A 37 -10.17 -19.01 0.70
N THR A 38 -10.52 -18.75 1.96
CA THR A 38 -11.80 -19.21 2.54
C THR A 38 -12.98 -18.33 2.13
N GLY A 39 -12.77 -17.02 1.94
CA GLY A 39 -13.82 -16.03 1.75
C GLY A 39 -14.57 -15.67 3.04
N GLU A 40 -14.03 -16.04 4.21
CA GLU A 40 -14.64 -15.75 5.51
C GLU A 40 -13.82 -14.70 6.27
N PRO A 41 -14.44 -13.67 6.87
CA PRO A 41 -15.89 -13.44 6.93
C PRO A 41 -16.49 -12.81 5.66
N CYS A 42 -15.65 -12.37 4.72
CA CYS A 42 -16.05 -11.79 3.44
C CYS A 42 -14.98 -12.08 2.37
N GLU A 43 -15.32 -11.85 1.09
CA GLU A 43 -14.42 -12.04 -0.04
C GLU A 43 -13.75 -10.72 -0.44
N ALA A 44 -12.54 -10.78 -1.03
CA ALA A 44 -11.84 -9.59 -1.51
C ALA A 44 -12.73 -8.76 -2.47
N PRO A 45 -12.69 -7.42 -2.41
CA PRO A 45 -11.72 -6.58 -1.71
C PRO A 45 -12.00 -6.35 -0.20
N CYS A 46 -12.95 -7.09 0.38
CA CYS A 46 -13.25 -7.00 1.80
C CYS A 46 -12.28 -7.83 2.66
N TRP A 47 -11.78 -7.23 3.75
CA TRP A 47 -11.01 -7.90 4.79
C TRP A 47 -11.65 -7.67 6.16
N ARG A 48 -12.05 -8.74 6.85
CA ARG A 48 -12.74 -8.67 8.17
C ARG A 48 -13.94 -7.70 8.21
N ASN A 49 -14.73 -7.63 7.14
CA ASN A 49 -15.85 -6.69 6.94
C ASN A 49 -15.43 -5.22 6.71
N ILE A 50 -14.16 -4.98 6.39
CA ILE A 50 -13.62 -3.67 6.00
C ILE A 50 -13.39 -3.69 4.50
N THR A 51 -14.15 -2.88 3.77
CA THR A 51 -14.06 -2.74 2.31
C THR A 51 -13.57 -1.33 2.00
N PRO A 52 -12.35 -1.18 1.45
CA PRO A 52 -11.84 0.12 1.02
C PRO A 52 -12.80 0.83 0.04
N GLY A 53 -12.96 2.14 0.21
CA GLY A 53 -13.92 2.96 -0.54
C GLY A 53 -15.37 2.90 -0.03
N GLU A 54 -15.70 1.96 0.87
CA GLU A 54 -17.06 1.80 1.40
C GLU A 54 -17.13 1.91 2.93
N THR A 55 -16.21 1.28 3.66
CA THR A 55 -16.21 1.27 5.12
C THR A 55 -15.66 2.59 5.67
N THR A 56 -16.40 3.22 6.58
CA THR A 56 -15.93 4.47 7.20
C THR A 56 -14.73 4.21 8.09
N TRP A 57 -13.86 5.21 8.25
CA TRP A 57 -12.71 5.15 9.13
C TRP A 57 -13.09 4.80 10.57
N LEU A 58 -14.18 5.38 11.07
CA LEU A 58 -14.69 5.10 12.41
C LEU A 58 -15.13 3.64 12.58
N GLU A 59 -15.86 3.09 11.59
CA GLU A 59 -16.30 1.69 11.63
C GLU A 59 -15.10 0.73 11.58
N ALA A 60 -14.15 0.98 10.68
CA ALA A 60 -12.94 0.18 10.57
C ALA A 60 -12.16 0.15 11.89
N ARG A 61 -12.01 1.31 12.56
CA ARG A 61 -11.39 1.37 13.89
C ARG A 61 -12.13 0.54 14.93
N ILE A 62 -13.46 0.64 14.98
CA ILE A 62 -14.27 -0.15 15.93
C ILE A 62 -14.07 -1.66 15.67
N ILE A 63 -14.08 -2.09 14.40
CA ILE A 63 -13.86 -3.49 14.03
C ILE A 63 -12.51 -3.99 14.55
N ILE A 64 -11.43 -3.21 14.40
CA ILE A 64 -10.09 -3.60 14.84
C ILE A 64 -9.93 -3.52 16.36
N GLU A 65 -10.50 -2.51 17.01
CA GLU A 65 -10.44 -2.35 18.46
C GLU A 65 -11.25 -3.44 19.21
N ASP A 66 -12.33 -3.94 18.61
CA ASP A 66 -13.15 -5.02 19.17
C ASP A 66 -12.54 -6.42 18.95
N ASP A 67 -11.52 -6.53 18.10
CA ASP A 67 -10.89 -7.80 17.77
C ASP A 67 -9.81 -8.21 18.78
N SER A 68 -10.15 -9.14 19.66
CA SER A 68 -9.23 -9.62 20.70
C SER A 68 -7.98 -10.35 20.19
N GLN A 69 -7.93 -10.75 18.91
CA GLN A 69 -6.74 -11.33 18.30
C GLN A 69 -5.68 -10.25 18.01
N LEU A 70 -6.13 -9.02 17.70
CA LEU A 70 -5.25 -7.94 17.30
C LEU A 70 -4.77 -7.15 18.52
N THR A 71 -3.48 -6.82 18.55
CA THR A 71 -2.85 -6.10 19.66
C THR A 71 -1.93 -4.98 19.18
N ASN A 72 -1.39 -4.21 20.14
CA ASN A 72 -0.52 -3.06 19.93
C ASN A 72 -1.05 -2.02 18.93
N LEU A 73 -2.36 -1.77 18.98
CA LEU A 73 -3.02 -0.79 18.14
C LEU A 73 -2.41 0.61 18.36
N THR A 74 -1.93 1.22 17.29
CA THR A 74 -1.38 2.58 17.29
C THR A 74 -2.00 3.38 16.15
N THR A 75 -2.55 4.56 16.46
CA THR A 75 -3.06 5.48 15.44
C THR A 75 -2.08 6.64 15.27
N GLU A 76 -1.77 6.96 14.03
CA GLU A 76 -0.93 8.09 13.65
C GLU A 76 -1.68 8.96 12.64
N ASP A 77 -1.71 10.27 12.90
CA ASP A 77 -2.20 11.24 11.93
C ASP A 77 -1.14 11.41 10.82
N VAL A 78 -1.56 11.42 9.56
CA VAL A 78 -0.69 11.76 8.44
C VAL A 78 -1.00 13.17 7.92
N GLU A 79 -0.21 13.66 6.98
CA GLU A 79 -0.46 14.96 6.35
C GLU A 79 -1.81 14.97 5.60
N GLU A 80 -2.32 16.17 5.33
CA GLU A 80 -3.55 16.39 4.53
C GLU A 80 -4.85 15.82 5.12
N GLY A 81 -4.85 15.45 6.41
CA GLY A 81 -6.05 15.00 7.13
C GLY A 81 -6.24 13.49 7.14
N GLY A 82 -5.31 12.73 6.57
CA GLY A 82 -5.35 11.26 6.62
C GLY A 82 -4.95 10.70 7.98
N SER A 83 -5.11 9.39 8.13
CA SER A 83 -4.71 8.64 9.33
C SER A 83 -4.32 7.22 8.98
N VAL A 84 -3.44 6.64 9.80
CA VAL A 84 -3.07 5.22 9.74
C VAL A 84 -3.29 4.54 11.09
N LEU A 85 -3.82 3.32 11.07
CA LEU A 85 -3.99 2.45 12.23
C LEU A 85 -3.07 1.25 12.02
N LEU A 86 -2.08 1.10 12.89
CA LEU A 86 -1.08 0.06 12.89
C LEU A 86 -1.42 -0.99 13.96
N PHE A 87 -1.23 -2.27 13.66
CA PHE A 87 -1.51 -3.37 14.59
C PHE A 87 -0.71 -4.64 14.25
N ASN A 88 -0.77 -5.63 15.14
CA ASN A 88 -0.27 -7.00 14.91
C ASN A 88 -1.21 -8.07 15.44
N ASP A 89 -0.91 -9.32 15.08
CA ASP A 89 -1.56 -10.52 15.62
C ASP A 89 -0.88 -10.96 16.92
N GLY A 90 -1.63 -11.05 18.03
CA GLY A 90 -1.13 -11.57 19.30
C GLY A 90 0.14 -10.90 19.80
N GLU A 91 1.23 -11.65 19.98
CA GLU A 91 2.56 -11.12 20.37
C GLU A 91 3.51 -10.97 19.17
N GLY A 92 2.99 -11.10 17.95
CA GLY A 92 3.74 -10.94 16.70
C GLY A 92 4.26 -9.52 16.48
N PRO A 93 5.16 -9.32 15.51
CA PRO A 93 5.62 -7.98 15.12
C PRO A 93 4.49 -7.20 14.43
N GLN A 94 4.57 -5.86 14.48
CA GLN A 94 3.70 -4.97 13.69
C GLN A 94 3.71 -5.37 12.21
N CYS A 95 2.56 -5.80 11.70
CA CYS A 95 2.45 -6.47 10.39
C CYS A 95 1.50 -5.76 9.45
N CYS A 96 0.62 -4.93 10.00
CA CYS A 96 -0.67 -4.70 9.40
C CYS A 96 -1.09 -3.25 9.63
N GLN A 97 -1.75 -2.66 8.62
CA GLN A 97 -2.21 -1.29 8.69
C GLN A 97 -3.52 -1.07 7.92
N ILE A 98 -4.35 -0.16 8.44
CA ILE A 98 -5.47 0.43 7.71
C ILE A 98 -5.18 1.91 7.55
N TYR A 99 -5.39 2.44 6.35
CA TYR A 99 -5.15 3.84 6.03
C TYR A 99 -6.42 4.49 5.49
N THR A 100 -6.59 5.75 5.84
CA THR A 100 -7.58 6.66 5.27
C THR A 100 -6.86 7.93 4.83
N GLN A 101 -7.14 8.38 3.61
CA GLN A 101 -6.56 9.62 3.09
C GLN A 101 -7.32 10.87 3.56
N ASP A 102 -8.64 10.77 3.69
CA ASP A 102 -9.54 11.89 4.01
C ASP A 102 -10.01 11.91 5.46
N GLY A 103 -9.72 10.86 6.22
CA GLY A 103 -10.19 10.68 7.60
C GLY A 103 -11.66 10.20 7.69
N GLU A 104 -12.33 10.01 6.56
CA GLU A 104 -13.73 9.63 6.48
C GLU A 104 -13.92 8.17 6.07
N THR A 105 -13.22 7.72 5.03
CA THR A 105 -13.38 6.37 4.44
C THR A 105 -12.04 5.63 4.38
N VAL A 106 -12.06 4.31 4.56
CA VAL A 106 -10.86 3.49 4.38
C VAL A 106 -10.41 3.53 2.93
N THR A 107 -9.14 3.85 2.72
CA THR A 107 -8.49 3.95 1.40
C THR A 107 -7.78 2.65 1.06
N GLN A 108 -7.07 2.06 2.03
CA GLN A 108 -6.39 0.78 1.86
C GLN A 108 -6.31 -0.03 3.17
N VAL A 109 -6.19 -1.34 3.02
CA VAL A 109 -5.84 -2.29 4.09
C VAL A 109 -4.62 -3.08 3.63
N LEU A 110 -3.51 -3.03 4.38
CA LEU A 110 -2.32 -3.84 4.13
C LEU A 110 -2.13 -4.85 5.26
N THR A 111 -1.91 -6.11 4.89
CA THR A 111 -1.68 -7.22 5.82
C THR A 111 -0.41 -7.95 5.41
N LEU A 112 0.53 -8.15 6.35
CA LEU A 112 1.56 -9.18 6.24
C LEU A 112 1.05 -10.45 6.92
N LEU A 113 1.14 -11.56 6.22
CA LEU A 113 0.46 -12.81 6.54
C LEU A 113 1.48 -13.89 6.91
N ALA A 114 1.10 -14.75 7.86
CA ALA A 114 1.80 -16.01 8.06
C ALA A 114 1.69 -16.87 6.78
N PRO A 115 2.73 -17.65 6.41
CA PRO A 115 2.77 -18.42 5.17
C PRO A 115 1.91 -19.70 5.26
N GLU A 116 0.60 -19.51 5.40
CA GLU A 116 -0.41 -20.58 5.52
C GLU A 116 -1.17 -20.83 4.20
N MET A 117 -0.98 -19.93 3.22
CA MET A 117 -1.61 -19.97 1.91
C MET A 117 -0.56 -20.02 0.81
N THR A 118 -0.90 -20.74 -0.25
CA THR A 118 -0.09 -20.83 -1.47
C THR A 118 -0.70 -19.99 -2.59
N LEU A 119 0.15 -19.52 -3.51
CA LEU A 119 -0.26 -18.78 -4.69
C LEU A 119 -1.33 -19.55 -5.49
N GLY A 120 -1.14 -20.86 -5.70
CA GLY A 120 -2.09 -21.68 -6.44
C GLY A 120 -3.48 -21.76 -5.80
N GLN A 121 -3.59 -21.70 -4.47
CA GLN A 121 -4.89 -21.65 -3.78
C GLN A 121 -5.60 -20.32 -4.04
N VAL A 122 -4.87 -19.21 -4.01
CA VAL A 122 -5.44 -17.87 -4.26
C VAL A 122 -5.84 -17.73 -5.73
N LEU A 123 -5.00 -18.18 -6.69
CA LEU A 123 -5.35 -18.14 -8.10
C LEU A 123 -6.56 -19.01 -8.45
N ALA A 124 -6.75 -20.13 -7.74
CA ALA A 124 -7.95 -20.96 -7.91
C ALA A 124 -9.24 -20.24 -7.46
N LYS A 125 -9.14 -19.26 -6.56
CA LYS A 125 -10.25 -18.47 -6.03
C LYS A 125 -10.56 -17.26 -6.92
N TYR A 126 -9.54 -16.47 -7.26
CA TYR A 126 -9.71 -15.17 -7.93
C TYR A 126 -9.37 -15.16 -9.43
N GLY A 127 -8.82 -16.24 -9.97
CA GLY A 127 -8.28 -16.26 -11.32
C GLY A 127 -6.81 -15.84 -11.36
N GLU A 128 -6.31 -15.54 -12.56
CA GLU A 128 -4.94 -15.06 -12.75
C GLU A 128 -4.88 -13.54 -12.56
N PRO A 129 -3.79 -13.00 -11.98
CA PRO A 129 -3.56 -11.56 -11.97
C PRO A 129 -3.30 -11.07 -13.41
N GLU A 130 -3.47 -9.77 -13.64
CA GLU A 130 -3.14 -9.18 -14.94
C GLU A 130 -1.69 -8.69 -14.98
N TYR A 131 -1.17 -8.22 -13.85
CA TYR A 131 0.15 -7.61 -13.75
C TYR A 131 0.97 -8.16 -12.58
N MET A 132 2.27 -7.95 -12.65
CA MET A 132 3.19 -8.21 -11.56
C MET A 132 4.33 -7.19 -11.50
N THR A 133 4.95 -7.08 -10.33
CA THR A 133 6.26 -6.45 -10.15
C THR A 133 7.00 -7.18 -9.03
N GLY A 134 8.30 -6.94 -8.89
CA GLY A 134 9.07 -7.61 -7.84
C GLY A 134 10.43 -6.99 -7.61
N ALA A 135 10.94 -7.19 -6.40
CA ALA A 135 12.25 -6.73 -5.99
C ALA A 135 12.90 -7.71 -5.01
N ASP A 136 14.21 -7.85 -5.13
CA ASP A 136 15.00 -8.59 -4.14
C ASP A 136 15.09 -7.79 -2.84
N VAL A 137 14.67 -8.42 -1.74
CA VAL A 137 14.85 -7.93 -0.37
C VAL A 137 16.21 -8.37 0.18
N SER A 138 16.69 -9.53 -0.29
CA SER A 138 18.04 -10.03 -0.11
C SER A 138 18.38 -10.96 -1.29
N PRO A 139 19.64 -11.37 -1.48
CA PRO A 139 20.00 -12.28 -2.58
C PRO A 139 19.19 -13.59 -2.62
N ASP A 140 18.67 -14.04 -1.48
CA ASP A 140 17.91 -15.29 -1.36
C ASP A 140 16.39 -15.07 -1.23
N GLN A 141 15.91 -13.82 -1.29
CA GLN A 141 14.51 -13.48 -1.03
C GLN A 141 14.01 -12.38 -1.97
N THR A 142 12.99 -12.69 -2.75
CA THR A 142 12.26 -11.75 -3.60
C THR A 142 10.85 -11.56 -3.06
N LEU A 143 10.42 -10.31 -2.98
CA LEU A 143 9.02 -9.95 -2.78
C LEU A 143 8.41 -9.69 -4.16
N VAL A 144 7.41 -10.47 -4.52
CA VAL A 144 6.64 -10.28 -5.77
C VAL A 144 5.27 -9.75 -5.41
N LEU A 145 4.85 -8.66 -6.06
CA LEU A 145 3.50 -8.14 -6.01
C LEU A 145 2.76 -8.58 -7.27
N LEU A 146 1.65 -9.30 -7.11
CA LEU A 146 0.71 -9.64 -8.18
C LEU A 146 -0.52 -8.73 -8.07
N VAL A 147 -0.99 -8.17 -9.18
CA VAL A 147 -2.07 -7.18 -9.18
C VAL A 147 -3.30 -7.75 -9.88
N PHE A 148 -4.45 -7.69 -9.21
CA PHE A 148 -5.76 -8.09 -9.71
C PHE A 148 -6.62 -6.84 -9.93
N PRO A 149 -6.78 -6.34 -11.15
CA PRO A 149 -7.55 -5.12 -11.40
C PRO A 149 -9.05 -5.29 -11.17
N ASP A 150 -9.60 -6.44 -11.59
CA ASP A 150 -11.03 -6.75 -11.48
C ASP A 150 -11.51 -6.88 -10.02
N VAL A 151 -10.59 -7.14 -9.10
CA VAL A 151 -10.82 -7.22 -7.66
C VAL A 151 -9.72 -6.40 -7.01
N PRO A 152 -9.94 -5.12 -6.62
CA PRO A 152 -8.91 -4.18 -6.13
C PRO A 152 -7.97 -4.74 -5.05
N LEU A 153 -6.97 -5.52 -5.48
CA LEU A 153 -6.16 -6.40 -4.66
C LEU A 153 -4.76 -6.51 -5.25
N GLY A 154 -3.78 -6.22 -4.41
CA GLY A 154 -2.39 -6.63 -4.59
C GLY A 154 -2.05 -7.82 -3.68
N LEU A 155 -1.37 -8.83 -4.21
CA LEU A 155 -0.96 -10.01 -3.49
C LEU A 155 0.57 -10.08 -3.39
N TYR A 156 1.10 -10.12 -2.18
CA TYR A 156 2.53 -10.29 -1.95
C TYR A 156 2.89 -11.76 -1.83
N VAL A 157 3.80 -12.21 -2.69
CA VAL A 157 4.25 -13.60 -2.79
C VAL A 157 5.75 -13.67 -2.55
N PHE A 158 6.16 -14.64 -1.73
CA PHE A 158 7.57 -14.97 -1.51
C PHE A 158 8.13 -15.80 -2.66
N ALA A 159 9.32 -15.45 -3.14
CA ALA A 159 10.09 -16.30 -4.03
C ALA A 159 11.61 -16.30 -3.72
N PRO A 160 12.37 -17.35 -4.12
CA PRO A 160 13.79 -17.48 -3.77
C PRO A 160 14.75 -16.68 -4.68
N GLY A 161 14.84 -15.36 -4.52
CA GLY A 161 15.78 -14.49 -5.25
C GLY A 161 15.49 -14.37 -6.76
N ILE A 162 15.68 -13.21 -7.39
CA ILE A 162 15.35 -13.04 -8.82
C ILE A 162 16.24 -13.91 -9.72
N GLU A 163 17.53 -13.97 -9.41
CA GLU A 163 18.53 -14.67 -10.23
C GLU A 163 18.33 -16.19 -10.29
N THR A 164 17.87 -16.78 -9.18
CA THR A 164 17.79 -18.24 -9.02
C THR A 164 16.38 -18.78 -8.82
N GLY A 165 15.44 -17.90 -8.50
CA GLY A 165 14.09 -18.25 -8.10
C GLY A 165 13.12 -18.35 -9.26
N SER A 166 11.96 -18.91 -8.94
CA SER A 166 10.82 -19.01 -9.84
C SER A 166 9.53 -18.76 -9.05
N LEU A 167 8.53 -18.24 -9.75
CA LEU A 167 7.14 -18.31 -9.31
C LEU A 167 6.52 -19.63 -9.75
N ALA A 168 5.79 -20.24 -8.83
CA ALA A 168 5.16 -21.54 -8.91
C ALA A 168 3.93 -21.55 -7.98
N ALA A 169 3.06 -22.53 -8.20
CA ALA A 169 1.80 -22.64 -7.45
C ALA A 169 1.99 -22.83 -5.94
N ASP A 170 3.13 -23.38 -5.49
CA ASP A 170 3.45 -23.67 -4.09
C ASP A 170 4.20 -22.53 -3.37
N ASN A 171 4.51 -21.44 -4.07
CA ASN A 171 5.03 -20.23 -3.45
C ASN A 171 4.05 -19.70 -2.40
N GLN A 172 4.59 -19.22 -1.29
CA GLN A 172 3.81 -18.75 -0.15
C GLN A 172 3.32 -17.33 -0.39
N VAL A 173 2.05 -17.11 -0.09
CA VAL A 173 1.48 -15.77 0.06
C VAL A 173 1.91 -15.25 1.42
N ILE A 174 2.50 -14.06 1.45
CA ILE A 174 3.07 -13.43 2.64
C ILE A 174 2.46 -12.07 2.95
N GLY A 175 1.53 -11.62 2.11
CA GLY A 175 0.78 -10.40 2.36
C GLY A 175 -0.28 -10.12 1.32
N ALA A 176 -1.13 -9.16 1.63
CA ALA A 176 -2.15 -8.64 0.72
C ALA A 176 -2.38 -7.16 0.99
N ILE A 177 -2.65 -6.41 -0.07
CA ILE A 177 -3.12 -5.03 -0.02
C ILE A 177 -4.48 -4.95 -0.71
N TYR A 178 -5.50 -4.56 0.04
CA TYR A 178 -6.84 -4.29 -0.45
C TYR A 178 -6.93 -2.78 -0.68
N LEU A 179 -7.34 -2.39 -1.89
CA LEU A 179 -7.35 -1.01 -2.33
C LEU A 179 -8.77 -0.57 -2.61
N ASN A 180 -9.03 0.73 -2.51
CA ASN A 180 -10.23 1.28 -3.11
C ASN A 180 -10.09 1.26 -4.66
N PRO A 181 -11.17 1.49 -5.42
CA PRO A 181 -11.11 1.51 -6.89
C PRO A 181 -10.20 2.60 -7.51
N ASP A 182 -10.03 3.75 -6.85
CA ASP A 182 -9.23 4.85 -7.40
C ASP A 182 -7.72 4.57 -7.23
N ASP A 183 -7.32 3.97 -6.12
CA ASP A 183 -5.93 3.64 -5.79
C ASP A 183 -5.42 2.45 -6.63
N ILE A 184 -6.29 1.51 -6.99
CA ILE A 184 -5.88 0.44 -7.92
C ILE A 184 -5.56 1.05 -9.29
N ASP A 185 -6.33 2.03 -9.76
CA ASP A 185 -6.03 2.74 -11.01
C ASP A 185 -4.69 3.50 -10.90
N GLU A 186 -4.38 4.10 -9.75
CA GLU A 186 -3.07 4.71 -9.51
C GLU A 186 -1.94 3.66 -9.56
N LEU A 187 -2.12 2.50 -8.92
CA LEU A 187 -1.15 1.40 -8.97
C LEU A 187 -0.91 0.93 -10.41
N LEU A 188 -1.95 0.88 -11.24
CA LEU A 188 -1.84 0.50 -12.65
C LEU A 188 -1.09 1.52 -13.51
N ASN A 189 -0.91 2.74 -13.01
CA ASN A 189 -0.06 3.77 -13.61
C ASN A 189 1.39 3.73 -13.09
N THR A 190 1.84 2.58 -12.55
CA THR A 190 3.22 2.36 -12.14
C THR A 190 3.97 1.42 -13.11
N ASP A 191 5.26 1.22 -12.84
CA ASP A 191 6.10 0.32 -13.60
C ASP A 191 5.77 -1.16 -13.28
N LEU A 192 5.09 -1.82 -14.21
CA LEU A 192 4.58 -3.19 -14.06
C LEU A 192 4.96 -4.06 -15.27
N TYR A 193 5.07 -5.36 -15.02
CA TYR A 193 5.17 -6.41 -16.03
C TYR A 193 3.81 -7.09 -16.21
N TYR A 194 3.52 -7.61 -17.40
CA TYR A 194 2.36 -8.47 -17.57
C TYR A 194 2.57 -9.81 -16.86
N TRP A 195 1.49 -10.36 -16.30
CA TRP A 195 1.52 -11.73 -15.79
C TRP A 195 1.53 -12.73 -16.95
N GLU A 196 2.62 -13.49 -17.09
CA GLU A 196 2.76 -14.53 -18.12
C GLU A 196 2.62 -15.96 -17.56
N GLY A 197 2.15 -16.11 -16.31
CA GLY A 197 2.03 -17.39 -15.62
C GLY A 197 3.23 -17.71 -14.72
N TYR A 198 3.44 -18.99 -14.43
CA TYR A 198 4.56 -19.48 -13.62
C TYR A 198 5.86 -19.61 -14.43
N GLY A 199 7.01 -19.42 -13.77
CA GLY A 199 8.31 -19.45 -14.45
C GLY A 199 9.44 -18.80 -13.66
N ALA A 200 10.61 -18.72 -14.30
CA ALA A 200 11.81 -18.15 -13.70
C ALA A 200 11.71 -16.63 -13.58
N LEU A 201 12.03 -16.10 -12.40
CA LEU A 201 11.91 -14.66 -12.13
C LEU A 201 12.85 -13.83 -13.00
N SER A 202 14.07 -14.30 -13.26
CA SER A 202 15.02 -13.62 -14.15
C SER A 202 14.55 -13.50 -15.60
N GLY A 203 13.57 -14.30 -16.03
CA GLY A 203 12.92 -14.15 -17.33
C GLY A 203 11.70 -13.23 -17.31
N MET A 204 11.06 -13.07 -16.15
CA MET A 204 9.85 -12.25 -15.97
C MET A 204 10.17 -10.81 -15.56
N ILE A 205 11.26 -10.62 -14.84
CA ILE A 205 11.73 -9.34 -14.31
C ILE A 205 13.08 -9.07 -14.95
N ASP A 206 13.05 -8.67 -16.23
CA ASP A 206 14.24 -8.45 -17.04
C ASP A 206 14.77 -7.01 -16.99
N GLY A 207 14.04 -6.12 -16.29
CA GLY A 207 14.35 -4.70 -16.15
C GLY A 207 13.69 -3.81 -17.21
N GLU A 208 12.92 -4.37 -18.14
CA GLU A 208 12.12 -3.63 -19.11
C GLU A 208 10.63 -3.78 -18.82
N PHE A 209 10.06 -2.80 -18.12
CA PHE A 209 8.63 -2.81 -17.78
C PHE A 209 7.74 -2.71 -19.03
N ASP A 210 6.68 -3.52 -19.04
CA ASP A 210 5.65 -3.56 -20.09
C ASP A 210 4.68 -2.39 -20.00
N VAL A 211 4.31 -2.04 -18.76
CA VAL A 211 3.54 -0.85 -18.42
C VAL A 211 4.52 0.10 -17.73
N ARG A 212 4.55 1.35 -18.21
CA ARG A 212 5.40 2.38 -17.62
C ARG A 212 4.54 3.44 -16.97
N ALA A 213 5.05 3.96 -15.86
CA ALA A 213 4.42 5.11 -15.25
C ALA A 213 4.27 6.24 -16.26
N VAL A 214 3.06 6.83 -16.32
CA VAL A 214 2.85 8.06 -17.09
C VAL A 214 3.68 9.11 -16.38
N GLU A 215 4.76 9.59 -17.03
CA GLU A 215 5.52 10.71 -16.49
C GLU A 215 4.52 11.84 -16.25
N ALA A 216 4.34 12.21 -14.97
CA ALA A 216 3.59 13.39 -14.60
C ALA A 216 4.21 14.50 -15.42
N THR A 217 3.47 14.97 -16.43
CA THR A 217 3.92 16.07 -17.25
C THR A 217 3.84 17.24 -16.30
N ASP A 218 4.97 17.51 -15.60
CA ASP A 218 5.14 18.67 -14.74
C ASP A 218 4.65 19.81 -15.59
N GLY A 219 3.45 20.28 -15.26
CA GLY A 219 2.80 21.32 -16.02
C GLY A 219 3.79 22.45 -16.01
N ASP A 220 4.41 22.69 -17.16
CA ASP A 220 5.10 23.91 -17.47
C ASP A 220 4.01 24.97 -17.36
N THR A 221 3.78 25.43 -16.12
CA THR A 221 3.25 26.73 -15.81
C THR A 221 4.26 27.71 -16.37
N THR A 222 4.26 27.80 -17.69
CA THR A 222 4.69 29.00 -18.37
C THR A 222 3.70 30.04 -17.91
N ASP A 223 4.05 30.72 -16.82
CA ASP A 223 3.55 32.03 -16.45
C ASP A 223 3.82 32.95 -17.64
N GLU A 224 2.97 32.89 -18.66
CA GLU A 224 2.82 33.94 -19.64
C GLU A 224 2.06 35.08 -18.95
N SER A 225 2.76 35.73 -18.03
CA SER A 225 2.49 37.08 -17.57
C SER A 225 2.68 38.04 -18.76
N THR A 226 1.78 37.98 -19.74
CA THR A 226 1.53 39.12 -20.61
C THR A 226 0.81 40.19 -19.80
N ASN A 227 1.63 41.11 -19.28
CA ASN A 227 1.20 42.46 -18.94
C ASN A 227 0.50 43.10 -20.15
N ALA A 228 -0.81 43.30 -20.04
CA ALA A 228 -1.56 44.37 -20.67
C ALA A 228 -2.62 44.76 -19.63
N ASP A 229 -2.44 45.78 -18.79
CA ASP A 229 -2.34 47.20 -19.16
C ASP A 229 -3.14 47.51 -20.43
N ASP A 230 -4.47 47.66 -20.31
CA ASP A 230 -5.09 48.96 -20.58
C ASP A 230 -6.59 49.02 -20.20
N SER A 231 -6.93 50.11 -19.50
CA SER A 231 -8.18 50.89 -19.64
C SER A 231 -9.56 50.36 -19.17
N ALA A 232 -9.96 50.88 -18.01
CA ALA A 232 -11.15 51.73 -17.76
C ALA A 232 -12.56 51.32 -18.27
N ASP A 233 -13.49 51.09 -17.33
CA ASP A 233 -14.84 51.72 -17.27
C ASP A 233 -15.51 51.30 -15.93
N ASP A 234 -15.52 52.14 -14.89
CA ASP A 234 -16.65 52.99 -14.45
C ASP A 234 -18.06 52.35 -14.63
N GLY A 235 -18.81 52.20 -13.53
CA GLY A 235 -20.14 51.62 -13.65
C GLY A 235 -20.91 51.16 -12.41
N THR A 236 -21.00 52.01 -11.37
CA THR A 236 -22.24 52.25 -10.60
C THR A 236 -22.88 51.13 -9.74
N ALA A 237 -23.18 51.54 -8.51
CA ALA A 237 -23.88 50.84 -7.42
C ALA A 237 -25.26 50.25 -7.79
N ASP A 238 -25.66 49.19 -7.08
CA ASP A 238 -26.95 49.23 -6.41
C ASP A 238 -26.99 48.38 -5.13
N THR A 239 -27.53 49.00 -4.10
CA THR A 239 -27.84 48.48 -2.77
C THR A 239 -29.22 47.85 -2.78
N THR A 240 -29.39 46.65 -2.24
CA THR A 240 -30.71 46.22 -1.76
C THR A 240 -30.61 45.36 -0.51
N PRO A 241 -31.14 45.82 0.64
CA PRO A 241 -31.47 44.98 1.78
C PRO A 241 -32.99 44.72 1.82
N THR A 242 -33.41 43.48 2.06
CA THR A 242 -34.79 43.12 2.48
C THR A 242 -34.68 41.76 3.18
N GLU A 243 -34.74 41.68 4.52
CA GLU A 243 -35.94 41.36 5.33
C GLU A 243 -36.75 40.19 4.70
N ASP A 244 -37.11 39.10 5.36
CA ASP A 244 -37.99 39.06 6.51
C ASP A 244 -38.24 37.59 6.97
N ALA A 245 -38.92 37.47 8.11
CA ALA A 245 -39.12 36.33 8.99
C ALA A 245 -40.08 35.20 8.55
N THR A 246 -40.03 34.05 9.27
CA THR A 246 -41.14 33.17 9.74
C THR A 246 -40.48 31.94 10.42
N SER A 247 -40.60 31.63 11.72
CA SER A 247 -41.73 31.36 12.65
C SER A 247 -42.59 30.13 12.32
N SER A 248 -42.77 29.29 13.35
CA SER A 248 -43.75 28.18 13.55
C SER A 248 -43.29 26.80 13.03
N ASP A 249 -43.34 25.68 13.76
CA ASP A 249 -43.97 25.28 15.05
C ASP A 249 -43.03 24.31 15.83
#